data_AF-A0ABD0MPL6-F1
#
_entry.id   AF-A0ABD0MPL6-F1
#
_cell.length_a   1.000
_cell.length_b   1.000
_cell.length_c   1.000
_cell.angle_alpha   90.00
_cell.angle_beta   90.00
_cell.angle_gamma   90.00
#
_symmetry.space_group_name_H-M   'P 1'
#
loop_
_entity.id
_entity.type
_entity.pdbx_description
1 polymer ?
#
loop_
_entity_poly.entity_id
_entity_poly.type
_entity_poly.pdbx_seq_one_letter_code
_entity_poly.pdbx_strand_id
1 'polypeptide(L)'
;APKAKDSDEEDDDKKREKKGGKEKNSEKKPAKKTVEKSSDIKVSGYLNLAADFTHNFTDGLAIGASFLVGPAVGAVTTITILLHEVPHEIGDFAILVQSGCTKRKAMCLQLLTAVGALAGTACSLLAEGVGAAATAWILPFTAGGFVYIATVTVLPELLVGRSSFWQSLLEILALLFGVGMMVLIAEY
;
A
#
# COMPACT_ATOMS: atom_id res chain seq x y z
N ALA A 1 -65.65 47.29 24.63
CA ALA A 1 -65.93 47.63 23.22
C ALA A 1 -65.47 49.06 22.96
N PRO A 2 -65.04 49.44 21.74
CA PRO A 2 -64.85 48.65 20.50
C PRO A 2 -63.48 47.89 20.53
N LYS A 3 -62.81 47.35 19.48
CA LYS A 3 -63.13 46.91 18.09
C LYS A 3 -62.11 45.83 17.60
N ALA A 4 -62.43 45.15 16.48
CA ALA A 4 -61.60 44.69 15.32
C ALA A 4 -60.09 44.30 15.49
N LYS A 5 -59.64 43.08 15.12
CA LYS A 5 -59.39 42.50 13.74
C LYS A 5 -58.15 43.10 13.04
N ASP A 6 -57.28 42.38 12.32
CA ASP A 6 -57.12 40.94 11.98
C ASP A 6 -55.67 40.67 11.44
N SER A 7 -55.39 39.43 10.99
CA SER A 7 -54.30 38.98 10.06
C SER A 7 -52.80 39.04 10.47
N ASP A 8 -52.28 37.87 10.85
CA ASP A 8 -51.31 37.00 10.11
C ASP A 8 -49.87 37.43 9.70
N GLU A 9 -49.01 36.39 9.65
CA GLU A 9 -47.67 36.25 9.01
C GLU A 9 -46.47 37.08 9.57
N GLU A 10 -45.23 36.58 9.62
CA GLU A 10 -44.72 35.21 9.81
C GLU A 10 -43.26 35.28 10.32
N ASP A 11 -42.85 34.23 11.02
CA ASP A 11 -41.50 33.67 11.27
C ASP A 11 -40.26 34.41 11.89
N ASP A 12 -39.74 33.65 12.87
CA ASP A 12 -38.36 33.22 13.14
C ASP A 12 -37.29 33.93 14.04
N ASP A 13 -36.87 33.09 15.00
CA ASP A 13 -35.69 32.96 15.87
C ASP A 13 -34.81 34.15 16.33
N LYS A 14 -34.71 34.29 17.68
CA LYS A 14 -33.39 34.24 18.36
C LYS A 14 -33.40 34.12 19.89
N LYS A 15 -32.44 33.29 20.35
CA LYS A 15 -31.68 33.35 21.62
C LYS A 15 -32.44 33.12 22.96
N ARG A 16 -32.05 32.03 23.63
CA ARG A 16 -32.01 31.94 25.10
C ARG A 16 -30.60 31.64 25.61
N GLU A 17 -29.97 32.64 26.22
CA GLU A 17 -28.89 32.41 27.20
C GLU A 17 -29.51 32.30 28.60
N LYS A 18 -29.14 31.29 29.39
CA LYS A 18 -29.20 31.41 30.86
C LYS A 18 -28.22 30.47 31.58
N LYS A 19 -27.52 31.04 32.55
CA LYS A 19 -26.47 30.40 33.36
C LYS A 19 -27.07 29.43 34.39
N GLY A 20 -26.58 28.18 34.36
CA GLY A 20 -25.63 27.66 35.37
C GLY A 20 -26.08 27.47 36.83
N GLY A 21 -26.02 26.20 37.27
CA GLY A 21 -26.04 25.76 38.67
C GLY A 21 -27.19 24.77 38.94
N LYS A 22 -26.99 23.61 39.60
CA LYS A 22 -25.81 23.11 40.34
C LYS A 22 -26.09 21.66 40.73
N GLU A 23 -25.17 20.69 40.51
CA GLU A 23 -25.04 19.52 41.40
C GLU A 23 -23.78 18.67 41.14
N LYS A 24 -23.33 17.94 42.18
CA LYS A 24 -22.08 17.15 42.18
C LYS A 24 -22.35 15.74 41.63
N ASN A 25 -21.43 15.20 40.81
CA ASN A 25 -21.19 13.76 40.87
C ASN A 25 -19.76 13.36 40.46
N SER A 26 -19.09 12.66 41.39
CA SER A 26 -18.02 11.67 41.24
C SER A 26 -17.13 11.68 39.99
N GLU A 27 -15.84 11.98 40.19
CA GLU A 27 -14.79 11.74 39.20
C GLU A 27 -14.65 10.25 38.85
N LYS A 28 -15.17 9.84 37.69
CA LYS A 28 -14.63 8.68 36.96
C LYS A 28 -13.80 9.19 35.81
N LYS A 29 -12.47 9.03 35.90
CA LYS A 29 -11.56 9.22 34.77
C LYS A 29 -12.10 8.42 33.57
N PRO A 30 -12.40 9.03 32.42
CA PRO A 30 -12.71 8.25 31.24
C PRO A 30 -11.46 7.46 30.88
N ALA A 31 -11.58 6.13 30.89
CA ALA A 31 -10.53 5.26 30.39
C ALA A 31 -10.20 5.71 28.97
N LYS A 32 -8.91 5.94 28.70
CA LYS A 32 -8.40 6.40 27.41
C LYS A 32 -8.63 5.28 26.41
N LYS A 33 -9.82 5.25 25.80
CA LYS A 33 -10.11 4.41 24.64
C LYS A 33 -9.11 4.84 23.57
N THR A 34 -8.07 4.03 23.36
CA THR A 34 -7.30 4.07 22.14
C THR A 34 -8.27 3.69 21.03
N VAL A 35 -8.91 4.71 20.46
CA VAL A 35 -9.61 4.56 19.19
C VAL A 35 -8.50 4.30 18.19
N GLU A 36 -8.23 3.02 17.93
CA GLU A 36 -7.64 2.55 16.68
C GLU A 36 -8.50 3.17 15.57
N LYS A 37 -8.06 4.32 15.08
CA LYS A 37 -8.72 5.02 13.99
C LYS A 37 -8.61 4.08 12.79
N SER A 38 -9.72 3.44 12.43
CA SER A 38 -9.80 2.64 11.21
C SER A 38 -9.56 3.57 10.04
N SER A 39 -8.30 3.69 9.64
CA SER A 39 -7.88 4.29 8.41
C SER A 39 -8.29 3.33 7.31
N ASP A 40 -9.34 3.67 6.56
CA ASP A 40 -9.58 3.06 5.26
C ASP A 40 -8.30 3.24 4.44
N ILE A 41 -7.69 2.12 4.07
CA ILE A 41 -6.49 2.10 3.26
C ILE A 41 -6.92 2.55 1.86
N LYS A 42 -6.20 3.52 1.26
CA LYS A 42 -6.47 3.90 -0.14
C LYS A 42 -6.42 2.67 -1.05
N VAL A 43 -7.18 2.66 -2.14
CA VAL A 43 -7.19 1.56 -3.14
C VAL A 43 -5.77 1.18 -3.59
N SER A 44 -4.88 2.17 -3.72
CA SER A 44 -3.46 1.95 -4.03
C SER A 44 -2.73 1.06 -3.02
N GLY A 45 -3.00 1.18 -1.71
CA GLY A 45 -2.39 0.33 -0.68
C GLY A 45 -2.89 -1.11 -0.71
N TYR A 46 -4.17 -1.34 -1.04
CA TYR A 46 -4.69 -2.70 -1.27
C TYR A 46 -4.11 -3.34 -2.52
N LEU A 47 -3.99 -2.57 -3.60
CA LEU A 47 -3.38 -3.04 -4.84
C LEU A 47 -1.89 -3.32 -4.65
N ASN A 48 -1.20 -2.54 -3.81
CA ASN A 48 0.20 -2.77 -3.45
C ASN A 48 0.39 -4.14 -2.81
N LEU A 49 -0.38 -4.45 -1.77
CA LEU A 49 -0.34 -5.76 -1.10
C LEU A 49 -0.65 -6.93 -2.04
N ALA A 50 -1.54 -6.71 -3.02
CA ALA A 50 -1.87 -7.73 -4.01
C ALA A 50 -0.73 -7.94 -5.02
N ALA A 51 -0.11 -6.87 -5.53
CA ALA A 51 1.04 -6.95 -6.43
C ALA A 51 2.26 -7.57 -5.72
N ASP A 52 2.57 -7.08 -4.52
CA ASP A 52 3.65 -7.54 -3.66
C ASP A 52 3.53 -9.01 -3.27
N PHE A 53 2.39 -9.45 -2.71
CA PHE A 53 2.15 -10.88 -2.43
C PHE A 53 2.40 -11.76 -3.65
N THR A 54 2.06 -11.25 -4.83
CA THR A 54 2.19 -11.97 -6.10
C THR A 54 3.64 -11.95 -6.62
N HIS A 55 4.41 -10.88 -6.35
CA HIS A 55 5.85 -10.79 -6.60
C HIS A 55 6.63 -11.75 -5.70
N ASN A 56 6.40 -11.66 -4.39
CA ASN A 56 6.90 -12.57 -3.37
C ASN A 56 6.60 -14.03 -3.76
N PHE A 57 5.40 -14.34 -4.26
CA PHE A 57 5.07 -15.69 -4.77
C PHE A 57 5.91 -16.13 -5.97
N THR A 58 6.18 -15.25 -6.95
CA THR A 58 7.07 -15.58 -8.08
C THR A 58 8.52 -15.79 -7.66
N ASP A 59 9.00 -15.05 -6.68
CA ASP A 59 10.35 -15.21 -6.13
C ASP A 59 10.47 -16.53 -5.37
N GLY A 60 9.45 -16.88 -4.59
CA GLY A 60 9.32 -18.21 -3.99
C GLY A 60 9.38 -19.32 -5.04
N LEU A 61 8.66 -19.19 -6.15
CA LEU A 61 8.71 -20.17 -7.25
C LEU A 61 10.13 -20.33 -7.79
N ALA A 62 10.86 -19.22 -7.99
CA ALA A 62 12.25 -19.20 -8.48
C ALA A 62 13.24 -19.80 -7.46
N ILE A 63 13.10 -19.51 -6.17
CA ILE A 63 13.88 -20.14 -5.09
C ILE A 63 13.67 -21.65 -5.09
N GLY A 64 12.42 -22.12 -5.06
CA GLY A 64 12.13 -23.56 -5.09
C GLY A 64 12.68 -24.25 -6.34
N ALA A 65 12.51 -23.63 -7.52
CA ALA A 65 12.98 -24.20 -8.79
C ALA A 65 14.52 -24.29 -8.85
N SER A 66 15.22 -23.26 -8.36
CA SER A 66 16.68 -23.25 -8.32
C SER A 66 17.25 -24.26 -7.31
N PHE A 67 16.56 -24.53 -6.20
CA PHE A 67 16.93 -25.63 -5.29
C PHE A 67 16.72 -27.02 -5.90
N LEU A 68 15.74 -27.22 -6.80
CA LEU A 68 15.61 -28.46 -7.59
C LEU A 68 16.76 -28.64 -8.59
N VAL A 69 17.29 -27.56 -9.17
CA VAL A 69 18.48 -27.59 -10.04
C VAL A 69 19.73 -27.93 -9.23
N GLY A 70 19.88 -27.34 -8.04
CA GLY A 70 20.86 -27.81 -7.04
C GLY A 70 21.15 -26.79 -5.93
N PRO A 71 21.71 -27.24 -4.79
CA PRO A 71 21.85 -26.40 -3.59
C PRO A 71 22.65 -25.11 -3.79
N ALA A 72 23.69 -25.14 -4.64
CA ALA A 72 24.49 -23.95 -4.94
C ALA A 72 23.71 -22.91 -5.76
N VAL A 73 22.90 -23.34 -6.73
CA VAL A 73 22.06 -22.45 -7.55
C VAL A 73 20.95 -21.85 -6.67
N GLY A 74 20.26 -22.70 -5.88
CA GLY A 74 19.25 -22.23 -4.92
C GLY A 74 19.78 -21.20 -3.92
N ALA A 75 20.98 -21.42 -3.36
CA ALA A 75 21.61 -20.46 -2.45
C ALA A 75 21.93 -19.12 -3.12
N VAL A 76 22.46 -19.13 -4.36
CA VAL A 76 22.72 -17.89 -5.12
C VAL A 76 21.42 -17.17 -5.45
N THR A 77 20.41 -17.87 -5.97
CA THR A 77 19.10 -17.29 -6.29
C THR A 77 18.44 -16.65 -5.06
N THR A 78 18.49 -17.33 -3.90
CA THR A 78 17.96 -16.79 -2.63
C THR A 78 18.66 -15.50 -2.21
N ILE A 79 20.00 -15.42 -2.36
CA ILE A 79 20.76 -14.20 -2.05
C ILE A 79 20.43 -13.08 -3.04
N THR A 80 20.36 -13.38 -4.34
CA THR A 80 20.00 -12.40 -5.38
C THR A 80 18.60 -11.80 -5.15
N ILE A 81 17.63 -12.62 -4.76
CA ILE A 81 16.27 -12.17 -4.42
C ILE A 81 16.27 -11.31 -3.16
N LEU A 82 16.89 -11.77 -2.07
CA LEU A 82 17.02 -10.98 -0.84
C LEU A 82 17.65 -9.59 -1.07
N LEU A 83 18.55 -9.47 -2.05
CA LEU A 83 19.19 -8.19 -2.40
C LEU A 83 18.28 -7.23 -3.17
N HIS A 84 17.33 -7.70 -3.99
CA HIS A 84 16.37 -6.83 -4.67
C HIS A 84 15.08 -6.59 -3.85
N GLU A 85 14.73 -7.51 -2.96
CA GLU A 85 13.60 -7.34 -2.04
C GLU A 85 13.82 -6.23 -1.03
N VAL A 86 15.03 -6.08 -0.45
CA VAL A 86 15.27 -5.01 0.55
C VAL A 86 14.94 -3.59 0.00
N PRO A 87 15.37 -3.19 -1.22
CA PRO A 87 14.90 -1.96 -1.85
C PRO A 87 13.40 -1.92 -2.15
N HIS A 88 12.82 -3.03 -2.63
CA HIS A 88 11.40 -3.15 -3.01
C HIS A 88 10.48 -2.92 -1.81
N GLU A 89 10.73 -3.66 -0.74
CA GLU A 89 10.05 -3.62 0.56
C GLU A 89 10.06 -2.23 1.22
N ILE A 90 11.13 -1.46 1.03
CA ILE A 90 11.22 -0.07 1.51
C ILE A 90 10.27 0.85 0.73
N GLY A 91 10.11 0.62 -0.57
CA GLY A 91 9.14 1.33 -1.42
C GLY A 91 7.71 1.03 -1.04
N ASP A 92 7.38 -0.25 -0.90
CA ASP A 92 6.04 -0.73 -0.52
C ASP A 92 5.64 -0.26 0.88
N PHE A 93 6.56 -0.28 1.85
CA PHE A 93 6.35 0.30 3.16
C PHE A 93 5.99 1.81 3.09
N ALA A 94 6.65 2.57 2.20
CA ALA A 94 6.33 3.98 2.00
C ALA A 94 4.93 4.17 1.42
N ILE A 95 4.57 3.38 0.39
CA ILE A 95 3.23 3.41 -0.23
C ILE A 95 2.15 3.04 0.78
N LEU A 96 2.37 2.02 1.64
CA LEU A 96 1.43 1.66 2.70
C LEU A 96 1.24 2.78 3.73
N VAL A 97 2.32 3.40 4.20
CA VAL A 97 2.21 4.54 5.14
C VAL A 97 1.47 5.72 4.47
N GLN A 98 1.73 5.98 3.19
CA GLN A 98 1.08 7.03 2.40
C GLN A 98 -0.39 6.72 2.01
N SER A 99 -0.75 5.43 1.97
CA SER A 99 -2.13 4.95 1.83
C SER A 99 -2.97 5.08 3.10
N GLY A 100 -2.35 5.43 4.24
CA GLY A 100 -3.01 5.69 5.52
C GLY A 100 -2.66 4.70 6.64
N CYS A 101 -1.85 3.67 6.39
CA CYS A 101 -1.48 2.71 7.43
C CYS A 101 -0.56 3.32 8.49
N THR A 102 -0.73 2.89 9.75
CA THR A 102 0.28 3.14 10.78
C THR A 102 1.55 2.34 10.47
N LYS A 103 2.74 2.83 10.86
CA LYS A 103 4.02 2.14 10.59
C LYS A 103 4.03 0.68 11.05
N ARG A 104 3.41 0.38 12.20
CA ARG A 104 3.27 -1.00 12.70
C ARG A 104 2.33 -1.85 11.86
N LYS A 105 1.22 -1.28 11.38
CA LYS A 105 0.28 -1.96 10.48
C LYS A 105 0.93 -2.24 9.13
N ALA A 106 1.66 -1.27 8.57
CA ALA A 106 2.42 -1.43 7.32
C ALA A 106 3.40 -2.61 7.41
N MET A 107 4.31 -2.63 8.38
CA MET A 107 5.25 -3.77 8.56
C MET A 107 4.54 -5.12 8.78
N CYS A 108 3.38 -5.15 9.45
CA CYS A 108 2.62 -6.38 9.67
C CYS A 108 1.96 -6.90 8.40
N LEU A 109 1.45 -6.00 7.56
CA LEU A 109 0.88 -6.34 6.25
C LEU A 109 1.98 -6.81 5.27
N GLN A 110 3.17 -6.22 5.36
CA GLN A 110 4.35 -6.63 4.59
C GLN A 110 4.88 -8.02 5.00
N LEU A 111 4.90 -8.32 6.31
CA LEU A 111 5.19 -9.67 6.78
C LEU A 111 4.12 -10.70 6.38
N LEU A 112 2.92 -10.25 5.99
CA LEU A 112 1.86 -11.12 5.47
C LEU A 112 2.03 -11.40 3.97
N THR A 113 2.57 -10.47 3.18
CA THR A 113 2.85 -10.68 1.75
C THR A 113 4.02 -11.65 1.54
N ALA A 114 5.00 -11.67 2.44
CA ALA A 114 6.07 -12.67 2.50
C ALA A 114 5.59 -14.14 2.64
N VAL A 115 4.33 -14.37 3.06
CA VAL A 115 3.70 -15.72 3.00
C VAL A 115 3.58 -16.21 1.55
N GLY A 116 3.48 -15.28 0.59
CA GLY A 116 3.55 -15.56 -0.85
C GLY A 116 4.84 -16.29 -1.22
N ALA A 117 6.01 -15.82 -0.77
CA ALA A 117 7.29 -16.47 -1.06
C ALA A 117 7.41 -17.89 -0.47
N LEU A 118 6.90 -18.09 0.74
CA LEU A 118 6.82 -19.43 1.34
C LEU A 118 5.89 -20.36 0.54
N ALA A 119 4.73 -19.86 0.11
CA ALA A 119 3.79 -20.62 -0.71
C ALA A 119 4.35 -20.93 -2.10
N GLY A 120 5.00 -19.97 -2.77
CA GLY A 120 5.66 -20.17 -4.07
C GLY A 120 6.77 -21.20 -4.00
N THR A 121 7.61 -21.12 -2.95
CA THR A 121 8.68 -22.11 -2.72
C THR A 121 8.10 -23.50 -2.53
N ALA A 122 7.07 -23.64 -1.69
CA ALA A 122 6.38 -24.91 -1.47
C ALA A 122 5.73 -25.46 -2.75
N CYS A 123 5.03 -24.61 -3.54
CA CYS A 123 4.44 -25.01 -4.81
C CYS A 123 5.48 -25.51 -5.81
N SER A 124 6.62 -24.83 -5.92
CA SER A 124 7.70 -25.19 -6.85
C SER A 124 8.38 -26.50 -6.46
N LEU A 125 8.62 -26.74 -5.16
CA LEU A 125 9.21 -27.98 -4.65
C LEU A 125 8.25 -29.18 -4.69
N LEU A 126 6.94 -28.96 -4.51
CA LEU A 126 5.93 -30.03 -4.51
C LEU A 126 5.44 -30.41 -5.91
N ALA A 127 5.59 -29.52 -6.89
CA ALA A 127 5.11 -29.73 -8.24
C ALA A 127 6.26 -29.48 -9.24
N GLU A 128 7.07 -30.53 -9.47
CA GLU A 128 8.14 -30.55 -10.48
C GLU A 128 7.65 -29.96 -11.81
N GLY A 129 8.26 -28.85 -12.22
CA GLY A 129 7.98 -28.17 -13.48
C GLY A 129 6.86 -27.11 -13.48
N VAL A 130 6.17 -26.84 -12.37
CA VAL A 130 5.10 -25.81 -12.34
C VAL A 130 5.60 -24.38 -12.54
N GLY A 131 6.88 -24.09 -12.24
CA GLY A 131 7.45 -22.74 -12.31
C GLY A 131 7.09 -21.98 -13.59
N ALA A 132 7.36 -22.56 -14.76
CA ALA A 132 7.12 -21.91 -16.06
C ALA A 132 5.63 -21.69 -16.39
N ALA A 133 4.75 -22.59 -15.96
CA ALA A 133 3.31 -22.49 -16.19
C ALA A 133 2.66 -21.44 -15.27
N ALA A 134 3.13 -21.35 -14.02
CA ALA A 134 2.67 -20.36 -13.06
C ALA A 134 3.13 -18.93 -13.46
N THR A 135 4.40 -18.75 -13.85
CA THR A 135 4.92 -17.43 -14.23
C THR A 135 4.21 -16.79 -15.41
N ALA A 136 3.62 -17.58 -16.33
CA ALA A 136 3.03 -17.09 -17.58
C ALA A 136 1.88 -16.08 -17.40
N TRP A 137 1.05 -16.24 -16.36
CA TRP A 137 -0.05 -15.30 -16.05
C TRP A 137 0.26 -14.40 -14.86
N ILE A 138 1.11 -14.88 -13.95
CA ILE A 138 1.43 -14.21 -12.70
C ILE A 138 2.37 -13.01 -12.97
N LEU A 139 3.42 -13.17 -13.80
CA LEU A 139 4.33 -12.05 -14.12
C LEU A 139 3.63 -10.87 -14.82
N PRO A 140 2.79 -11.05 -15.88
CA PRO A 140 2.07 -9.93 -16.49
C PRO A 140 1.08 -9.24 -15.53
N PHE A 141 0.44 -9.98 -14.62
CA PHE A 141 -0.46 -9.43 -13.62
C PHE A 141 0.30 -8.55 -12.61
N THR A 142 1.37 -9.08 -12.02
CA THR A 142 2.23 -8.36 -11.07
C THR A 142 2.84 -7.11 -11.71
N ALA A 143 3.42 -7.25 -12.91
CA ALA A 143 4.00 -6.12 -13.66
C ALA A 143 2.95 -5.04 -13.98
N GLY A 144 1.74 -5.43 -14.42
CA GLY A 144 0.64 -4.50 -14.64
C GLY A 144 0.20 -3.78 -13.36
N GLY A 145 0.18 -4.49 -12.23
CA GLY A 145 -0.09 -3.93 -10.90
C GLY A 145 0.92 -2.86 -10.50
N PHE A 146 2.22 -3.16 -10.59
CA PHE A 146 3.27 -2.18 -10.28
C PHE A 146 3.29 -1.00 -11.25
N VAL A 147 3.05 -1.22 -12.56
CA VAL A 147 2.92 -0.12 -13.53
C VAL A 147 1.74 0.79 -13.17
N TYR A 148 0.59 0.25 -12.76
CA TYR A 148 -0.54 1.05 -12.30
C TYR A 148 -0.20 1.85 -11.03
N ILE A 149 0.43 1.23 -10.03
CA ILE A 149 0.80 1.92 -8.78
C ILE A 149 1.81 3.03 -9.07
N ALA A 150 2.84 2.74 -9.86
CA ALA A 150 3.85 3.72 -10.27
C ALA A 150 3.23 4.91 -11.03
N THR A 151 2.30 4.67 -11.96
CA THR A 151 1.74 5.73 -12.82
C THR A 151 0.53 6.47 -12.25
N VAL A 152 -0.31 5.82 -11.44
CA VAL A 152 -1.56 6.39 -10.91
C VAL A 152 -1.43 6.84 -9.45
N THR A 153 -0.49 6.25 -8.69
CA THR A 153 -0.25 6.65 -7.28
C THR A 153 1.03 7.46 -7.14
N VAL A 154 2.18 6.89 -7.51
CA VAL A 154 3.49 7.48 -7.21
C VAL A 154 3.81 8.68 -8.11
N LEU A 155 3.63 8.56 -9.43
CA LEU A 155 3.96 9.61 -10.39
C LEU A 155 3.20 10.93 -10.14
N PRO A 156 1.87 10.95 -9.88
CA PRO A 156 1.19 12.19 -9.52
C PRO A 156 1.72 12.81 -8.22
N GLU A 157 2.05 11.99 -7.23
CA GLU A 157 2.57 12.47 -5.94
C GLU A 157 4.01 13.04 -6.05
N LEU A 158 4.84 12.52 -6.98
CA LEU A 158 6.16 13.11 -7.32
C LEU A 158 6.05 14.46 -8.05
N LEU A 159 5.05 14.60 -8.93
CA LEU A 159 4.85 15.80 -9.75
C LEU A 159 4.15 16.94 -8.99
N VAL A 160 3.42 16.65 -7.91
CA VAL A 160 2.78 17.68 -7.07
C VAL A 160 3.82 18.60 -6.43
N GLY A 161 3.78 19.90 -6.81
CA GLY A 161 4.67 20.93 -6.28
C GLY A 161 6.00 21.08 -7.02
N ARG A 162 6.25 20.31 -8.09
CA ARG A 162 7.43 20.47 -8.98
C ARG A 162 7.01 21.03 -10.33
N SER A 163 7.36 22.29 -10.60
CA SER A 163 6.96 23.01 -11.82
C SER A 163 8.12 23.30 -12.79
N SER A 164 9.34 22.85 -12.48
CA SER A 164 10.50 23.07 -13.34
C SER A 164 10.63 21.96 -14.39
N PHE A 165 10.64 22.35 -15.66
CA PHE A 165 10.89 21.45 -16.80
C PHE A 165 12.14 20.57 -16.61
N TRP A 166 13.18 21.11 -15.97
CA TRP A 166 14.41 20.37 -15.65
C TRP A 166 14.22 19.23 -14.65
N GLN A 167 13.27 19.36 -13.71
CA GLN A 167 12.95 18.29 -12.75
C GLN A 167 12.19 17.15 -13.44
N SER A 168 11.19 17.48 -14.27
CA SER A 168 10.47 16.48 -15.07
C SER A 168 11.39 15.75 -16.05
N LEU A 169 12.37 16.46 -16.65
CA LEU A 169 13.39 15.82 -17.49
C LEU A 169 14.29 14.87 -16.67
N LEU A 170 14.72 15.26 -15.47
CA LEU A 170 15.48 14.39 -14.56
C LEU A 170 14.68 13.17 -14.10
N GLU A 171 13.38 13.33 -13.82
CA GLU A 171 12.49 12.23 -13.43
C GLU A 171 12.25 11.24 -14.59
N ILE A 172 12.08 11.74 -15.82
CA ILE A 172 12.03 10.90 -17.03
C ILE A 172 13.36 10.17 -17.25
N LEU A 173 14.50 10.85 -17.11
CA LEU A 173 15.83 10.23 -17.24
C LEU A 173 16.07 9.18 -16.14
N ALA A 174 15.64 9.43 -14.90
CA ALA A 174 15.74 8.47 -13.81
C ALA A 174 14.84 7.24 -14.04
N LEU A 175 13.63 7.43 -14.57
CA LEU A 175 12.73 6.33 -14.95
C LEU A 175 13.31 5.51 -16.11
N LEU A 176 13.81 6.15 -17.17
CA LEU A 176 14.48 5.48 -18.29
C LEU A 176 15.75 4.75 -17.84
N PHE A 177 16.51 5.33 -16.91
CA PHE A 177 17.67 4.67 -16.30
C PHE A 177 17.25 3.44 -15.49
N GLY A 178 16.19 3.53 -14.67
CA GLY A 178 15.63 2.39 -13.95
C GLY A 178 15.18 1.26 -14.86
N VAL A 179 14.46 1.59 -15.95
CA VAL A 179 14.07 0.62 -17.00
C VAL A 179 15.31 0.01 -17.67
N GLY A 180 16.31 0.83 -18.02
CA GLY A 180 17.57 0.36 -18.62
C GLY A 180 18.37 -0.57 -17.70
N MET A 181 18.39 -0.30 -16.40
CA MET A 181 18.97 -1.18 -15.38
C MET A 181 18.22 -2.52 -15.32
N MET A 182 16.89 -2.52 -15.34
CA MET A 182 16.09 -3.76 -15.36
C MET A 182 16.30 -4.58 -16.63
N VAL A 183 16.45 -3.94 -17.79
CA VAL A 183 16.81 -4.61 -19.05
C VAL A 183 18.22 -5.21 -18.97
N LEU A 184 19.20 -4.48 -18.41
CA LEU A 184 20.56 -5.01 -18.21
C LEU A 184 20.60 -6.21 -17.27
N ILE A 185 19.75 -6.23 -16.24
CA ILE A 185 19.60 -7.37 -15.32
C ILE A 185 18.89 -8.56 -16.00
N ALA A 186 17.98 -8.31 -16.93
CA ALA A 186 17.25 -9.37 -17.64
C ALA A 186 18.07 -10.09 -18.73
N GLU A 187 19.17 -9.47 -19.20
CA GLU A 187 20.06 -10.01 -20.24
C GLU A 187 21.29 -10.76 -19.68
N TYR A 188 21.42 -10.92 -18.35
CA TYR A 188 22.57 -11.52 -17.65
C TYR A 188 22.20 -12.57 -16.60
#